data_AF-A0A543IBP2-F1
#
_entry.id   AF-A0A543IBP2-F1
#
_cell.length_a   1.000
_cell.length_b   1.000
_cell.length_c   1.000
_cell.angle_alpha   90.00
_cell.angle_beta   90.00
_cell.angle_gamma   90.00
#
_symmetry.space_group_name_H-M   'P 1'
#
loop_
_entity.id
_entity.type
_entity.pdbx_description
1 polymer ?
#
loop_
_entity_poly.entity_id
_entity_poly.type
_entity_poly.pdbx_seq_one_letter_code
_entity_poly.pdbx_strand_id
1 'polypeptide(L)'
;MAESPVGSEYARTRDIVVAAAVLLALTAVLVVVLVQAWPPAPAVALDGGTETPAPATTVELFGWSPTLSRETSMFVVVMAAGALGAVVHVLRSFYWYVGNRALRRSWLVMYLLLPFVGALLGLIVYLVLRGGLTSPAGGASDVNPYGVTAIAALVGLFSRETSEKLRSVFATLLSHPPSGRDQALPARVSAVEPVSGPVGTVVTLHGTGLGSATAVRFGAAQSRISDATDTFVRTAVPPGATTAPPVVITPTGPATGPEIFTVD
;
A
#
# COMPACT_ATOMS: atom_id res chain seq x y z
N MET A 1 -25.75 -20.78 7.74
CA MET A 1 -24.75 -21.08 8.80
C MET A 1 -25.23 -20.41 10.08
N ALA A 2 -25.43 -21.15 11.16
CA ALA A 2 -25.69 -20.55 12.47
C ALA A 2 -24.37 -19.94 12.99
N GLU A 3 -24.39 -18.67 13.41
CA GLU A 3 -23.19 -18.03 13.98
C GLU A 3 -22.79 -18.73 15.29
N SER A 4 -21.48 -18.90 15.49
CA SER A 4 -20.94 -19.49 16.72
C SER A 4 -21.29 -18.62 17.93
N PRO A 5 -21.75 -19.20 19.05
CA PRO A 5 -22.08 -18.43 20.26
C PRO A 5 -20.84 -17.86 20.98
N VAL A 6 -19.63 -18.26 20.59
CA VAL A 6 -18.38 -17.86 21.24
C VAL A 6 -18.14 -16.35 21.07
N GLY A 7 -17.93 -15.64 22.18
CA GLY A 7 -17.63 -14.20 22.17
C GLY A 7 -18.84 -13.28 22.02
N SER A 8 -20.06 -13.84 22.04
CA SER A 8 -21.31 -13.08 22.01
C SER A 8 -21.67 -12.44 23.36
N GLU A 9 -21.01 -12.80 24.46
CA GLU A 9 -21.32 -12.24 25.78
C GLU A 9 -20.99 -10.74 25.89
N TYR A 10 -21.86 -9.98 26.55
CA TYR A 10 -21.59 -8.60 26.95
C TYR A 10 -20.58 -8.54 28.10
N ALA A 11 -19.80 -7.47 28.16
CA ALA A 11 -18.84 -7.23 29.22
C ALA A 11 -19.56 -6.96 30.55
N ARG A 12 -19.05 -7.55 31.64
CA ARG A 12 -19.54 -7.29 33.00
C ARG A 12 -18.90 -6.02 33.56
N THR A 13 -19.49 -5.44 34.59
CA THR A 13 -18.93 -4.25 35.27
C THR A 13 -17.47 -4.43 35.69
N ARG A 14 -17.11 -5.60 36.24
CA ARG A 14 -15.72 -5.90 36.60
C ARG A 14 -14.78 -5.85 35.39
N ASP A 15 -15.22 -6.33 34.24
CA ASP A 15 -14.40 -6.40 33.03
C ASP A 15 -14.16 -4.98 32.50
N ILE A 16 -15.21 -4.14 32.54
CA ILE A 16 -15.15 -2.71 32.17
C ILE A 16 -14.18 -1.95 33.09
N VAL A 17 -14.31 -2.12 34.42
CA VAL A 17 -13.46 -1.43 35.40
C VAL A 17 -11.99 -1.83 35.24
N VAL A 18 -11.72 -3.13 35.09
CA VAL A 18 -10.34 -3.64 34.87
C VAL A 18 -9.78 -3.10 33.56
N ALA A 19 -10.52 -3.18 32.45
CA ALA A 19 -10.05 -2.65 31.17
C ALA A 19 -9.78 -1.15 31.21
N ALA A 20 -10.66 -0.37 31.85
CA ALA A 20 -10.46 1.07 32.04
C ALA A 20 -9.21 1.37 32.87
N ALA A 21 -9.01 0.66 33.99
CA ALA A 21 -7.84 0.84 34.83
C ALA A 21 -6.53 0.52 34.08
N VAL A 22 -6.51 -0.58 33.32
CA VAL A 22 -5.35 -0.96 32.50
C VAL A 22 -5.07 0.07 31.41
N LEU A 23 -6.09 0.55 30.70
CA LEU A 23 -5.93 1.57 29.65
C LEU A 23 -5.43 2.90 30.21
N LEU A 24 -5.94 3.33 31.37
CA LEU A 24 -5.49 4.56 32.02
C LEU A 24 -4.04 4.44 32.54
N ALA A 25 -3.70 3.32 33.17
CA ALA A 25 -2.34 3.05 33.62
C ALA A 25 -1.36 3.00 32.44
N LEU A 26 -1.74 2.33 31.35
CA LEU A 26 -0.95 2.29 30.11
C LEU A 26 -0.78 3.70 29.53
N THR A 27 -1.84 4.50 29.48
CA THR A 27 -1.77 5.90 29.01
C THR A 27 -0.77 6.70 29.82
N ALA A 28 -0.83 6.61 31.14
CA ALA A 28 0.09 7.33 32.04
C ALA A 28 1.55 6.89 31.79
N VAL A 29 1.81 5.58 31.71
CA VAL A 29 3.14 5.05 31.42
C VAL A 29 3.64 5.53 30.06
N LEU A 30 2.82 5.48 29.02
CA LEU A 30 3.20 5.92 27.68
C LEU A 30 3.51 7.42 27.62
N VAL A 31 2.75 8.26 28.33
CA VAL A 31 3.02 9.70 28.42
C VAL A 31 4.34 9.95 29.16
N VAL A 32 4.57 9.25 30.27
CA VAL A 32 5.84 9.35 31.01
C VAL A 32 7.02 8.95 30.12
N VAL A 33 6.90 7.82 29.41
CA VAL A 33 7.93 7.36 28.46
C VAL A 33 8.15 8.37 27.34
N LEU A 34 7.09 8.89 26.73
CA LEU A 34 7.18 9.86 25.64
C LEU A 34 7.96 11.12 26.06
N VAL A 35 7.70 11.61 27.28
CA VAL A 35 8.34 12.81 27.82
C VAL A 35 9.78 12.52 28.26
N GLN A 36 10.01 11.45 29.01
CA GLN A 36 11.34 11.14 29.55
C GLN A 36 12.31 10.66 28.46
N ALA A 37 11.84 9.89 27.47
CA ALA A 37 12.68 9.39 26.39
C ALA A 37 12.86 10.42 25.25
N TRP A 38 12.46 11.68 25.45
CA TRP A 38 12.52 12.68 24.39
C TRP A 38 13.95 12.88 23.87
N PRO A 39 14.21 12.73 22.55
CA PRO A 39 15.56 12.77 22.01
C PRO A 39 16.14 14.20 22.08
N PRO A 40 17.33 14.40 22.66
CA PRO A 40 17.95 15.71 22.76
C PRO A 40 18.35 16.24 21.38
N ALA A 41 18.39 17.57 21.26
CA ALA A 41 18.89 18.24 20.05
C ALA A 41 20.40 17.96 19.87
N PRO A 42 20.89 17.82 18.63
CA PRO A 42 22.33 17.80 18.36
C PRO A 42 22.97 19.10 18.87
N ALA A 43 24.13 19.01 19.53
CA ALA A 43 24.89 20.18 19.92
C ALA A 43 25.75 20.65 18.74
N VAL A 44 25.65 21.94 18.39
CA VAL A 44 26.52 22.57 17.40
C VAL A 44 27.67 23.22 18.17
N ALA A 45 28.91 22.83 17.89
CA ALA A 45 30.06 23.49 18.50
C ALA A 45 30.15 24.95 18.08
N LEU A 46 30.78 25.77 18.94
CA LEU A 46 30.91 27.23 18.76
C LEU A 46 31.70 27.63 17.51
N ASP A 47 32.46 26.70 16.91
CA ASP A 47 33.20 26.87 15.66
C ASP A 47 32.33 26.63 14.40
N GLY A 48 31.06 26.24 14.57
CA GLY A 48 30.09 26.04 13.50
C GLY A 48 30.35 24.81 12.61
N GLY A 49 31.40 24.02 12.91
CA GLY A 49 31.87 22.95 12.03
C GLY A 49 31.92 21.56 12.68
N THR A 50 31.96 21.46 14.01
CA THR A 50 32.01 20.16 14.70
C THR A 50 30.68 19.86 15.42
N GLU A 51 29.98 18.81 14.99
CA GLU A 51 28.81 18.31 15.74
C GLU A 51 29.30 17.61 17.00
N THR A 52 28.83 18.06 18.17
CA THR A 52 29.10 17.37 19.44
C THR A 52 28.04 16.27 19.62
N PRO A 53 28.43 15.02 19.99
CA PRO A 53 27.47 13.95 20.23
C PRO A 53 26.42 14.37 21.25
N ALA A 54 25.14 14.16 20.92
CA ALA A 54 24.05 14.50 21.82
C ALA A 54 24.14 13.65 23.11
N PRO A 55 23.84 14.24 24.29
CA PRO A 55 23.90 13.51 25.55
C PRO A 55 22.90 12.35 25.58
N ALA A 56 23.21 11.29 26.33
CA ALA A 56 22.28 10.20 26.56
C ALA A 56 21.10 10.65 27.43
N THR A 57 19.93 10.05 27.21
CA THR A 57 18.69 10.33 27.95
C THR A 57 18.40 9.20 28.93
N THR A 58 18.11 9.49 30.19
CA THR A 58 17.74 8.48 31.19
C THR A 58 16.23 8.42 31.31
N VAL A 59 15.66 7.23 31.19
CA VAL A 59 14.24 6.97 31.45
C VAL A 59 14.13 6.24 32.77
N GLU A 60 13.25 6.69 33.67
CA GLU A 60 13.01 6.09 34.97
C GLU A 60 11.60 5.49 35.04
N LEU A 61 11.54 4.17 35.11
CA LEU A 61 10.29 3.41 35.20
C LEU A 61 10.40 2.36 36.29
N PHE A 62 9.60 2.48 37.34
CA PHE A 62 9.45 1.43 38.36
C PHE A 62 10.79 0.89 38.92
N GLY A 63 11.73 1.80 39.23
CA GLY A 63 13.06 1.43 39.75
C GLY A 63 14.07 0.95 38.68
N TRP A 64 13.69 0.96 37.41
CA TRP A 64 14.57 0.69 36.27
C TRP A 64 14.92 2.00 35.56
N SER A 65 16.22 2.24 35.33
CA SER A 65 16.74 3.51 34.82
C SER A 65 17.64 3.35 33.58
N PRO A 66 17.13 2.87 32.42
CA PRO A 66 17.93 2.72 31.22
C PRO A 66 18.40 4.07 30.67
N THR A 67 19.64 4.08 30.18
CA THR A 67 20.22 5.20 29.43
C THR A 67 20.07 4.93 27.94
N LEU A 68 19.46 5.85 27.22
CA LEU A 68 19.16 5.77 25.80
C LEU A 68 20.06 6.71 25.00
N SER A 69 20.65 6.22 23.92
CA SER A 69 21.23 7.09 22.89
C SER A 69 20.12 7.90 22.21
N ARG A 70 20.45 9.04 21.59
CA ARG A 70 19.47 9.85 20.82
C ARG A 70 18.69 9.03 19.79
N GLU A 71 19.39 8.12 19.12
CA GLU A 71 18.78 7.19 18.17
C GLU A 71 17.79 6.22 18.83
N THR A 72 18.15 5.65 19.98
CA THR A 72 17.27 4.76 20.73
C THR A 72 16.05 5.51 21.26
N SER A 73 16.24 6.73 21.76
CA SER A 73 15.18 7.65 22.19
C SER A 73 14.15 7.89 21.07
N MET A 74 14.59 8.08 19.83
CA MET A 74 13.68 8.23 18.69
C MET A 74 12.79 7.01 18.49
N PHE A 75 13.35 5.80 18.53
CA PHE A 75 12.57 4.56 18.42
C PHE A 75 11.53 4.46 19.54
N VAL A 76 11.93 4.75 20.78
CA VAL A 76 11.05 4.68 21.95
C VAL A 76 9.92 5.70 21.86
N VAL A 77 10.23 6.95 21.52
CA VAL A 77 9.24 8.04 21.38
C VAL A 77 8.25 7.75 20.26
N VAL A 78 8.71 7.25 19.11
CA VAL A 78 7.84 6.86 17.99
C VAL A 78 6.89 5.74 18.39
N MET A 79 7.40 4.69 19.05
CA MET A 79 6.56 3.59 19.53
C MET A 79 5.53 4.07 20.57
N ALA A 80 5.96 4.91 21.52
CA ALA A 80 5.08 5.46 22.54
C ALA A 80 3.98 6.35 21.94
N ALA A 81 4.33 7.21 20.98
CA ALA A 81 3.38 8.07 20.27
C ALA A 81 2.39 7.25 19.43
N GLY A 82 2.86 6.24 18.69
CA GLY A 82 1.99 5.31 17.96
C GLY A 82 1.03 4.56 18.88
N ALA A 83 1.50 4.11 20.05
CA ALA A 83 0.63 3.50 21.05
C ALA A 83 -0.42 4.50 21.58
N LEU A 84 -0.01 5.73 21.91
CA LEU A 84 -0.92 6.77 22.39
C LEU A 84 -2.00 7.13 21.38
N GLY A 85 -1.66 7.22 20.10
CA GLY A 85 -2.63 7.40 19.02
C GLY A 85 -3.69 6.30 19.00
N ALA A 86 -3.27 5.04 19.09
CA ALA A 86 -4.18 3.90 19.17
C ALA A 86 -4.99 3.90 20.47
N VAL A 87 -4.42 4.32 21.61
CA VAL A 87 -5.15 4.49 22.86
C VAL A 87 -6.28 5.53 22.73
N VAL A 88 -6.06 6.65 22.03
CA VAL A 88 -7.13 7.63 21.77
C VAL A 88 -8.28 6.99 20.99
N HIS A 89 -7.97 6.19 19.96
CA HIS A 89 -8.98 5.43 19.23
C HIS A 89 -9.74 4.47 20.15
N VAL A 90 -9.02 3.70 20.97
CA VAL A 90 -9.59 2.72 21.90
C VAL A 90 -10.47 3.40 22.93
N LEU A 91 -10.01 4.45 23.60
CA LEU A 91 -10.78 5.18 24.61
C LEU A 91 -12.08 5.75 24.02
N ARG A 92 -12.00 6.30 22.81
CA ARG A 92 -13.18 6.81 22.10
C ARG A 92 -14.22 5.73 21.84
N SER A 93 -13.78 4.58 21.34
CA SER A 93 -14.64 3.41 21.11
C SER A 93 -15.19 2.87 22.43
N PHE A 94 -14.33 2.72 23.43
CA PHE A 94 -14.65 2.14 24.74
C PHE A 94 -15.72 2.94 25.47
N TYR A 95 -15.56 4.26 25.63
CA TYR A 95 -16.57 5.06 26.34
C TYR A 95 -17.93 4.99 25.64
N TRP A 96 -17.95 4.96 24.30
CA TRP A 96 -19.18 4.91 23.52
C TRP A 96 -19.92 3.59 23.75
N TYR A 97 -19.23 2.45 23.67
CA TYR A 97 -19.86 1.14 23.85
C TYR A 97 -20.21 0.82 25.30
N VAL A 98 -19.43 1.31 26.26
CA VAL A 98 -19.77 1.23 27.69
C VAL A 98 -21.02 2.06 27.98
N GLY A 99 -21.07 3.32 27.52
CA GLY A 99 -22.20 4.22 27.73
C GLY A 99 -23.50 3.67 27.14
N ASN A 100 -23.42 3.07 25.94
CA ASN A 100 -24.56 2.45 25.26
C ASN A 100 -24.86 1.01 25.72
N ARG A 101 -24.17 0.49 26.74
CA ARG A 101 -24.32 -0.88 27.26
C ARG A 101 -24.20 -1.97 26.17
N ALA A 102 -23.39 -1.71 25.16
CA ALA A 102 -23.23 -2.55 23.97
C ALA A 102 -21.83 -3.19 23.89
N LEU A 103 -20.97 -3.00 24.89
CA LEU A 103 -19.63 -3.55 24.90
C LEU A 103 -19.65 -5.09 25.00
N ARG A 104 -19.05 -5.78 24.03
CA ARG A 104 -18.84 -7.23 24.05
C ARG A 104 -17.54 -7.57 24.78
N ARG A 105 -17.53 -8.70 25.51
CA ARG A 105 -16.36 -9.16 26.27
C ARG A 105 -15.19 -9.56 25.38
N SER A 106 -15.48 -10.12 24.21
CA SER A 106 -14.48 -10.48 23.18
C SER A 106 -13.69 -9.28 22.67
N TRP A 107 -14.27 -8.08 22.70
CA TRP A 107 -13.61 -6.85 22.23
C TRP A 107 -12.55 -6.33 23.20
N LEU A 108 -12.55 -6.76 24.46
CA LEU A 108 -11.59 -6.30 25.46
C LEU A 108 -10.16 -6.69 25.11
N VAL A 109 -9.96 -7.92 24.63
CA VAL A 109 -8.64 -8.38 24.17
C VAL A 109 -8.16 -7.54 22.98
N MET A 110 -9.06 -7.27 22.03
CA MET A 110 -8.77 -6.38 20.90
C MET A 110 -8.33 -5.00 21.41
N TYR A 111 -9.09 -4.36 22.30
CA TYR A 111 -8.72 -3.06 22.87
C TYR A 111 -7.37 -3.04 23.58
N LEU A 112 -7.00 -4.11 24.27
CA LEU A 112 -5.68 -4.23 24.92
C LEU A 112 -4.54 -4.43 23.93
N LEU A 113 -4.81 -5.02 22.75
CA LEU A 113 -3.81 -5.25 21.71
C LEU A 113 -3.61 -4.04 20.77
N LEU A 114 -4.63 -3.20 20.59
CA LEU A 114 -4.55 -2.04 19.67
C LEU A 114 -3.37 -1.07 19.95
N PRO A 115 -3.04 -0.72 21.21
CA PRO A 115 -1.88 0.12 21.50
C PRO A 115 -0.56 -0.45 20.96
N PHE A 116 -0.39 -1.78 21.02
CA PHE A 116 0.79 -2.45 20.46
C PHE A 116 0.81 -2.39 18.94
N VAL A 117 -0.36 -2.56 18.30
CA VAL A 117 -0.48 -2.39 16.85
C VAL A 117 -0.11 -0.97 16.44
N GLY A 118 -0.59 0.04 17.17
CA GLY A 118 -0.25 1.44 16.94
C GLY A 118 1.26 1.71 17.06
N ALA A 119 1.90 1.17 18.11
CA ALA A 119 3.35 1.27 18.30
C ALA A 119 4.13 0.66 17.13
N LEU A 120 3.75 -0.55 16.71
CA LEU A 120 4.43 -1.28 15.63
C LEU A 120 4.25 -0.59 14.27
N LEU A 121 3.05 -0.11 13.96
CA LEU A 121 2.80 0.64 12.73
C LEU A 121 3.57 1.96 12.72
N GLY A 122 3.59 2.70 13.83
CA GLY A 122 4.38 3.92 13.98
C GLY A 122 5.86 3.65 13.75
N LEU A 123 6.39 2.57 14.32
CA LEU A 123 7.78 2.13 14.13
C LEU A 123 8.08 1.79 12.67
N ILE A 124 7.20 1.04 12.00
CA ILE A 124 7.36 0.70 10.57
C ILE A 124 7.44 1.98 9.72
N VAL A 125 6.53 2.92 9.93
CA VAL A 125 6.52 4.19 9.19
C VAL A 125 7.79 5.00 9.46
N TYR A 126 8.24 5.05 10.71
CA TYR A 126 9.51 5.71 11.05
C TYR A 126 10.71 5.06 10.36
N LEU A 127 10.79 3.73 10.33
CA LEU A 127 11.86 3.01 9.65
C LEU A 127 11.88 3.29 8.15
N VAL A 128 10.71 3.40 7.52
CA VAL A 128 10.56 3.80 6.11
C VAL A 128 11.06 5.22 5.88
N LEU A 129 10.67 6.17 6.72
CA LEU A 129 11.12 7.57 6.63
C LEU A 129 12.63 7.67 6.85
N ARG A 130 13.16 6.89 7.80
CA ARG A 130 14.57 6.87 8.16
C ARG A 130 15.46 6.16 7.15
N GLY A 131 14.93 5.15 6.45
CA GLY A 131 15.64 4.39 5.42
C GLY A 131 15.83 5.13 4.08
N GLY A 132 15.41 6.40 3.98
CA GLY A 132 15.74 7.25 2.83
C GLY A 132 14.79 7.14 1.62
N LEU A 133 13.65 6.46 1.74
CA LEU A 133 12.66 6.37 0.65
C LEU A 133 12.08 7.73 0.23
N THR A 134 12.34 8.80 0.98
CA THR A 134 11.88 10.18 0.70
C THR A 134 13.00 11.21 0.58
N SER A 135 14.28 10.85 0.75
CA SER A 135 15.40 11.80 0.61
C SER A 135 16.69 11.11 0.17
N PRO A 136 17.19 11.36 -1.06
CA PRO A 136 18.45 10.79 -1.54
C PRO A 136 19.71 11.33 -0.83
N ALA A 137 19.58 12.38 -0.02
CA ALA A 137 20.72 13.11 0.56
C ALA A 137 20.67 13.29 2.10
N GLY A 138 19.59 12.88 2.77
CA GLY A 138 19.40 13.14 4.21
C GLY A 138 19.99 12.05 5.10
N GLY A 139 20.96 12.42 5.93
CA GLY A 139 21.54 11.53 6.95
C GLY A 139 20.57 11.31 8.12
N ALA A 140 20.86 10.34 9.00
CA ALA A 140 20.06 10.07 10.20
C ALA A 140 19.93 11.27 11.17
N SER A 141 20.72 12.33 10.99
CA SER A 141 20.70 13.60 11.71
C SER A 141 19.50 14.49 11.36
N ASP A 142 18.92 14.38 10.15
CA ASP A 142 17.94 15.35 9.62
C ASP A 142 16.48 15.09 10.03
N VAL A 143 16.22 13.98 10.73
CA VAL A 143 14.85 13.60 11.10
C VAL A 143 14.38 14.41 12.32
N ASN A 144 13.45 15.33 12.08
CA ASN A 144 12.85 16.16 13.14
C ASN A 144 11.98 15.29 14.08
N PRO A 145 12.32 15.20 15.40
CA PRO A 145 11.59 14.37 16.35
C PRO A 145 10.11 14.74 16.45
N TYR A 146 9.77 16.03 16.39
CA TYR A 146 8.37 16.47 16.46
C TYR A 146 7.56 15.96 15.28
N GLY A 147 8.12 16.04 14.07
CA GLY A 147 7.46 15.59 12.84
C GLY A 147 7.18 14.10 12.86
N VAL A 148 8.18 13.28 13.17
CA VAL A 148 8.00 11.81 13.19
C VAL A 148 7.11 11.35 14.33
N THR A 149 7.17 12.00 15.49
CA THR A 149 6.30 11.68 16.63
C THR A 149 4.84 11.99 16.31
N ALA A 150 4.58 13.15 15.68
CA ALA A 150 3.23 13.52 15.25
C ALA A 150 2.68 12.53 14.21
N ILE A 151 3.49 12.15 13.22
CA ILE A 151 3.11 11.14 12.22
C ILE A 151 2.83 9.79 12.90
N ALA A 152 3.69 9.34 13.81
CA ALA A 152 3.52 8.09 14.52
C ALA A 152 2.21 8.07 15.33
N ALA A 153 1.88 9.16 16.02
CA ALA A 153 0.61 9.29 16.73
C ALA A 153 -0.60 9.21 15.80
N LEU A 154 -0.56 9.88 14.63
CA LEU A 154 -1.63 9.78 13.63
C LEU A 154 -1.75 8.37 13.06
N VAL A 155 -0.63 7.71 12.78
CA VAL A 155 -0.58 6.31 12.32
C VAL A 155 -1.24 5.38 13.33
N GLY A 156 -0.97 5.55 14.62
CA GLY A 156 -1.63 4.79 15.68
C GLY A 156 -3.15 5.05 15.74
N LEU A 157 -3.54 6.32 15.67
CA LEU A 157 -4.94 6.76 15.71
C LEU A 157 -5.77 6.19 14.56
N PHE A 158 -5.15 6.09 13.38
CA PHE A 158 -5.74 5.57 12.14
C PHE A 158 -5.08 4.26 11.71
N SER A 159 -4.83 3.35 12.66
CA SER A 159 -4.09 2.11 12.43
C SER A 159 -4.70 1.23 11.34
N ARG A 160 -6.04 1.16 11.28
CA ARG A 160 -6.77 0.42 10.23
C ARG A 160 -6.49 1.02 8.85
N GLU A 161 -6.75 2.31 8.69
CA GLU A 161 -6.56 3.03 7.43
C GLU A 161 -5.09 3.01 7.00
N THR A 162 -4.17 3.12 7.96
CA THR A 162 -2.73 3.02 7.70
C THR A 162 -2.36 1.65 7.16
N SER A 163 -2.87 0.56 7.76
CA SER A 163 -2.59 -0.80 7.29
C SER A 163 -3.11 -1.05 5.87
N GLU A 164 -4.30 -0.54 5.54
CA GLU A 164 -4.86 -0.63 4.19
C GLU A 164 -4.06 0.19 3.18
N LYS A 165 -3.60 1.39 3.60
CA LYS A 165 -2.76 2.22 2.73
C LYS A 165 -1.40 1.57 2.46
N LEU A 166 -0.78 0.99 3.48
CA LEU A 166 0.46 0.22 3.32
C LEU A 166 0.25 -0.96 2.37
N ARG A 167 -0.83 -1.75 2.54
CA ARG A 167 -1.20 -2.83 1.62
C ARG A 167 -1.31 -2.31 0.18
N SER A 168 -1.99 -1.19 -0.04
CA SER A 168 -2.14 -0.59 -1.36
C SER A 168 -0.79 -0.22 -1.97
N VAL A 169 0.11 0.41 -1.21
CA VAL A 169 1.45 0.77 -1.68
C VAL A 169 2.26 -0.49 -2.03
N PHE A 170 2.26 -1.50 -1.15
CA PHE A 170 2.96 -2.77 -1.40
C PHE A 170 2.39 -3.50 -2.62
N ALA A 171 1.07 -3.50 -2.80
CA ALA A 171 0.44 -4.11 -3.96
C ALA A 171 0.86 -3.44 -5.27
N THR A 172 1.07 -2.11 -5.27
CA THR A 172 1.62 -1.38 -6.42
C THR A 172 3.09 -1.71 -6.66
N LEU A 173 3.92 -1.79 -5.62
CA LEU A 173 5.35 -2.06 -5.75
C LEU A 173 5.65 -3.50 -6.18
N LEU A 174 4.85 -4.45 -5.69
CA LEU A 174 4.98 -5.89 -5.99
C LEU A 174 4.01 -6.35 -7.08
N SER A 175 3.30 -5.43 -7.74
CA SER A 175 2.47 -5.80 -8.88
C SER A 175 3.37 -6.42 -9.94
N HIS A 176 2.93 -7.52 -10.55
CA HIS A 176 3.68 -8.11 -11.65
C HIS A 176 3.83 -7.05 -12.73
N PRO A 177 5.05 -6.89 -13.31
CA PRO A 177 5.17 -6.07 -14.50
C PRO A 177 4.15 -6.59 -15.52
N PRO A 178 3.39 -5.72 -16.19
CA PRO A 178 2.60 -6.16 -17.34
C PRO A 178 3.54 -6.95 -18.24
N SER A 179 3.11 -8.13 -18.69
CA SER A 179 3.92 -9.07 -19.47
C SER A 179 4.85 -8.30 -20.40
N GLY A 180 6.14 -8.30 -20.07
CA GLY A 180 7.14 -7.55 -20.82
C GLY A 180 7.07 -8.00 -22.28
N ARG A 181 7.35 -7.08 -23.21
CA ARG A 181 7.39 -7.30 -24.67
C ARG A 181 8.31 -8.45 -25.12
N ASP A 182 9.00 -9.10 -24.19
CA ASP A 182 9.96 -10.18 -24.38
C ASP A 182 9.33 -11.58 -24.33
N GLN A 183 8.04 -11.70 -23.97
CA GLN A 183 7.23 -12.92 -24.18
C GLN A 183 6.41 -12.88 -25.47
N ALA A 184 6.86 -12.13 -26.48
CA ALA A 184 6.23 -12.15 -27.79
C ALA A 184 6.42 -13.52 -28.45
N LEU A 185 5.51 -14.45 -28.14
CA LEU A 185 5.23 -15.60 -29.00
C LEU A 185 5.05 -15.07 -30.43
N PRO A 186 5.60 -15.76 -31.45
CA PRO A 186 5.43 -15.32 -32.83
C PRO A 186 3.93 -15.13 -33.12
N ALA A 187 3.57 -13.92 -33.54
CA ALA A 187 2.18 -13.59 -33.80
C ALA A 187 1.63 -14.54 -34.87
N ARG A 188 0.47 -15.16 -34.57
CA ARG A 188 -0.21 -16.07 -35.49
C ARG A 188 -1.68 -15.75 -35.52
N VAL A 189 -2.23 -15.56 -36.71
CA VAL A 189 -3.67 -15.44 -36.93
C VAL A 189 -4.23 -16.83 -37.23
N SER A 190 -5.27 -17.24 -36.51
CA SER A 190 -5.92 -18.55 -36.67
C SER A 190 -7.31 -18.48 -37.30
N ALA A 191 -8.00 -17.34 -37.19
CA ALA A 191 -9.31 -17.14 -37.82
C ALA A 191 -9.60 -15.66 -38.04
N VAL A 192 -10.48 -15.35 -38.99
CA VAL A 192 -10.92 -14.00 -39.34
C VAL A 192 -12.44 -14.02 -39.43
N GLU A 193 -13.11 -13.15 -38.67
CA GLU A 193 -14.58 -13.08 -38.66
C GLU A 193 -15.09 -11.63 -38.68
N PRO A 194 -15.98 -11.26 -39.62
CA PRO A 194 -16.41 -12.05 -40.78
C PRO A 194 -15.28 -12.23 -41.82
N VAL A 195 -15.45 -13.17 -42.77
CA VAL A 195 -14.51 -13.39 -43.90
C VAL A 195 -14.78 -12.47 -45.09
N SER A 196 -15.83 -11.66 -45.05
CA SER A 196 -16.15 -10.67 -46.08
C SER A 196 -16.91 -9.47 -45.51
N GLY A 197 -16.90 -8.37 -46.24
CA GLY A 197 -17.76 -7.22 -46.00
C GLY A 197 -17.27 -5.92 -46.64
N PRO A 198 -18.13 -4.89 -46.75
CA PRO A 198 -17.77 -3.60 -47.30
C PRO A 198 -16.85 -2.80 -46.37
N VAL A 199 -16.31 -1.69 -46.87
CA VAL A 199 -15.56 -0.69 -46.08
C VAL A 199 -16.34 -0.29 -44.83
N GLY A 200 -15.67 -0.26 -43.68
CA GLY A 200 -16.26 0.03 -42.37
C GLY A 200 -16.71 -1.20 -41.59
N THR A 201 -16.74 -2.39 -42.19
CA THR A 201 -17.08 -3.64 -41.49
C THR A 201 -16.08 -3.90 -40.37
N VAL A 202 -16.58 -4.20 -39.16
CA VAL A 202 -15.74 -4.56 -38.01
C VAL A 202 -15.31 -6.02 -38.13
N VAL A 203 -14.01 -6.24 -38.27
CA VAL A 203 -13.39 -7.56 -38.40
C VAL A 203 -12.64 -7.89 -37.12
N THR A 204 -12.88 -9.10 -36.60
CA THR A 204 -12.15 -9.68 -35.47
C THR A 204 -11.22 -10.76 -36.00
N LEU A 205 -9.92 -10.60 -35.76
CA LEU A 205 -8.88 -11.56 -36.07
C LEU A 205 -8.50 -12.31 -34.80
N HIS A 206 -8.71 -13.62 -34.76
CA HIS A 206 -8.35 -14.47 -33.63
C HIS A 206 -6.96 -15.07 -33.82
N GLY A 207 -6.24 -15.30 -32.73
CA GLY A 207 -4.88 -15.82 -32.81
C GLY A 207 -4.15 -15.92 -31.49
N THR A 208 -2.82 -15.86 -31.56
CA THR A 208 -1.92 -15.82 -30.41
C THR A 208 -0.84 -14.77 -30.64
N GLY A 209 -0.38 -14.10 -29.56
CA GLY A 209 0.68 -13.10 -29.65
C GLY A 209 0.24 -11.80 -30.32
N LEU A 210 -1.06 -11.50 -30.36
CA LEU A 210 -1.60 -10.34 -31.08
C LEU A 210 -1.68 -9.05 -30.26
N GLY A 211 -1.39 -9.09 -28.95
CA GLY A 211 -1.59 -7.94 -28.04
C GLY A 211 -0.66 -6.75 -28.33
N SER A 212 0.41 -6.97 -29.10
CA SER A 212 1.34 -5.91 -29.53
C SER A 212 1.08 -5.40 -30.96
N ALA A 213 -0.01 -5.83 -31.60
CA ALA A 213 -0.34 -5.41 -32.95
C ALA A 213 -0.50 -3.88 -33.04
N THR A 214 0.05 -3.28 -34.10
CA THR A 214 0.01 -1.83 -34.33
C THR A 214 -0.96 -1.45 -35.44
N ALA A 215 -1.23 -2.38 -36.37
CA ALA A 215 -2.18 -2.20 -37.46
C ALA A 215 -2.58 -3.53 -38.09
N VAL A 216 -3.65 -3.49 -38.89
CA VAL A 216 -4.06 -4.60 -39.76
C VAL A 216 -4.12 -4.10 -41.19
N ARG A 217 -3.57 -4.84 -42.14
CA ARG A 217 -3.58 -4.50 -43.56
C ARG A 217 -4.52 -5.41 -44.33
N PHE A 218 -5.40 -4.82 -45.14
CA PHE A 218 -6.30 -5.49 -46.07
C PHE A 218 -5.83 -5.17 -47.49
N GLY A 219 -5.05 -6.08 -48.08
CA GLY A 219 -4.41 -5.85 -49.38
C GLY A 219 -3.41 -4.69 -49.34
N ALA A 220 -3.69 -3.60 -50.06
CA ALA A 220 -2.85 -2.41 -50.09
C ALA A 220 -3.17 -1.38 -48.97
N ALA A 221 -4.34 -1.47 -48.33
CA ALA A 221 -4.80 -0.47 -47.36
C ALA A 221 -4.59 -0.93 -45.91
N GLN A 222 -4.16 -0.02 -45.05
CA GLN A 222 -3.89 -0.26 -43.64
C GLN A 222 -4.99 0.35 -42.76
N SER A 223 -5.40 -0.39 -41.73
CA SER A 223 -6.40 0.03 -40.75
C SER A 223 -5.83 0.09 -39.35
N ARG A 224 -6.41 0.99 -38.55
CA ARG A 224 -6.10 1.14 -37.13
C ARG A 224 -6.86 0.10 -36.32
N ILE A 225 -6.23 -0.36 -35.26
CA ILE A 225 -6.81 -1.30 -34.30
C ILE A 225 -7.72 -0.54 -33.35
N SER A 226 -8.94 -1.03 -33.17
CA SER A 226 -9.92 -0.50 -32.22
C SER A 226 -9.84 -1.19 -30.86
N ASP A 227 -9.45 -2.48 -30.84
CA ASP A 227 -9.24 -3.25 -29.62
C ASP A 227 -8.24 -4.39 -29.88
N ALA A 228 -7.41 -4.73 -28.90
CA ALA A 228 -6.45 -5.82 -29.02
C ALA A 228 -6.17 -6.47 -27.67
N THR A 229 -6.10 -7.79 -27.70
CA THR A 229 -5.58 -8.64 -26.63
C THR A 229 -4.60 -9.64 -27.22
N ASP A 230 -3.96 -10.47 -26.39
CA ASP A 230 -3.06 -11.51 -26.90
C ASP A 230 -3.76 -12.55 -27.80
N THR A 231 -5.09 -12.67 -27.72
CA THR A 231 -5.86 -13.70 -28.42
C THR A 231 -6.77 -13.18 -29.54
N PHE A 232 -6.96 -11.86 -29.64
CA PHE A 232 -7.70 -11.26 -30.75
C PHE A 232 -7.30 -9.82 -31.03
N VAL A 233 -7.53 -9.38 -32.27
CA VAL A 233 -7.44 -7.98 -32.72
C VAL A 233 -8.74 -7.61 -33.42
N ARG A 234 -9.30 -6.46 -33.05
CA ARG A 234 -10.48 -5.88 -33.71
C ARG A 234 -10.08 -4.65 -34.51
N THR A 235 -10.57 -4.57 -35.73
CA THR A 235 -10.30 -3.46 -36.65
C THR A 235 -11.49 -3.25 -37.59
N ALA A 236 -11.51 -2.14 -38.33
CA ALA A 236 -12.51 -1.90 -39.36
C ALA A 236 -11.87 -2.00 -40.75
N VAL A 237 -12.60 -2.50 -41.76
CA VAL A 237 -12.13 -2.50 -43.15
C VAL A 237 -11.89 -1.05 -43.61
N PRO A 238 -10.67 -0.66 -44.01
CA PRO A 238 -10.36 0.71 -44.39
C PRO A 238 -10.78 1.02 -45.84
N PRO A 239 -10.97 2.30 -46.21
CA PRO A 239 -11.13 2.70 -47.61
C PRO A 239 -9.92 2.27 -48.45
N GLY A 240 -10.17 1.76 -49.66
CA GLY A 240 -9.13 1.28 -50.57
C GLY A 240 -8.59 -0.12 -50.25
N ALA A 241 -9.26 -0.87 -49.35
CA ALA A 241 -8.97 -2.28 -49.12
C ALA A 241 -9.19 -3.11 -50.40
N THR A 242 -8.36 -4.12 -50.61
CA THR A 242 -8.51 -5.08 -51.71
C THR A 242 -8.58 -6.50 -51.17
N THR A 243 -9.28 -7.39 -51.90
CA THR A 243 -9.44 -8.80 -51.53
C THR A 243 -8.10 -9.50 -51.43
N ALA A 244 -7.72 -9.86 -50.21
CA ALA A 244 -6.46 -10.51 -49.87
C ALA A 244 -6.53 -11.07 -48.43
N PRO A 245 -5.64 -12.00 -48.03
CA PRO A 245 -5.50 -12.37 -46.63
C PRO A 245 -5.11 -11.15 -45.79
N PRO A 246 -5.80 -10.88 -44.67
CA PRO A 246 -5.46 -9.76 -43.82
C PRO A 246 -4.12 -10.02 -43.12
N VAL A 247 -3.31 -8.97 -42.95
CA VAL A 247 -1.98 -9.07 -42.34
C VAL A 247 -1.94 -8.21 -41.08
N VAL A 248 -1.74 -8.83 -39.92
CA VAL A 248 -1.53 -8.13 -38.66
C VAL A 248 -0.07 -7.71 -38.57
N ILE A 249 0.19 -6.42 -38.36
CA ILE A 249 1.52 -5.86 -38.22
C ILE A 249 1.86 -5.81 -36.74
N THR A 250 2.94 -6.50 -36.34
CA THR A 250 3.47 -6.47 -34.98
C THR A 250 4.95 -6.04 -34.99
N PRO A 251 5.49 -5.52 -33.87
CA PRO A 251 6.92 -5.23 -33.74
C PRO A 251 7.83 -6.44 -33.98
N THR A 252 7.33 -7.65 -33.76
CA THR A 252 8.07 -8.92 -33.98
C THR A 252 7.98 -9.46 -35.40
N GLY A 253 7.14 -8.87 -36.27
CA GLY A 253 6.94 -9.31 -37.64
C GLY A 253 5.47 -9.39 -38.04
N PRO A 254 5.15 -9.48 -39.34
CA PRO A 254 3.78 -9.61 -39.82
C PRO A 254 3.23 -11.03 -39.58
N ALA A 255 1.94 -11.11 -39.24
CA ALA A 255 1.19 -12.35 -39.14
C ALA A 255 0.04 -12.35 -40.15
N THR A 256 0.10 -13.25 -41.14
CA THR A 256 -0.91 -13.36 -42.20
C THR A 256 -2.07 -14.25 -41.77
N GLY A 257 -3.29 -13.82 -42.06
CA GLY A 257 -4.51 -14.61 -41.88
C GLY A 257 -4.49 -15.87 -42.74
N PRO A 258 -5.10 -16.97 -42.27
CA PRO A 258 -5.13 -18.24 -43.01
C PRO A 258 -6.08 -18.20 -44.22
N GLU A 259 -7.05 -17.29 -44.21
CA GLU A 259 -8.13 -17.18 -45.19
C GLU A 259 -8.10 -15.82 -45.90
N ILE A 260 -8.61 -15.78 -47.13
CA ILE A 260 -8.78 -14.54 -47.91
C ILE A 260 -9.98 -13.79 -47.33
N PHE A 261 -9.80 -12.50 -47.03
CA PHE A 261 -10.91 -11.61 -46.73
C PHE A 261 -11.42 -10.97 -48.04
N THR A 262 -12.71 -11.11 -48.32
CA THR A 262 -13.35 -10.54 -49.52
C THR A 262 -13.90 -9.15 -49.23
N VAL A 263 -13.43 -8.14 -49.97
CA VAL A 263 -13.95 -6.77 -49.90
C VAL A 263 -15.05 -6.60 -50.94
N ASP A 264 -16.25 -6.22 -50.50
CA ASP A 264 -17.44 -6.01 -51.35
C ASP A 264 -17.53 -4.58 -51.91
#